data_AF-A0AAW0AD96-F1
#
_entry.id   AF-A0AAW0AD96-F1
#
_cell.length_a   1.000
_cell.length_b   1.000
_cell.length_c   1.000
_cell.angle_alpha   90.00
_cell.angle_beta   90.00
_cell.angle_gamma   90.00
#
_symmetry.space_group_name_H-M   'P 1'
#
loop_
_entity.id
_entity.type
_entity.pdbx_description
1 polymer ?
#
loop_
_entity_poly.entity_id
_entity_poly.type
_entity_poly.pdbx_seq_one_letter_code
_entity_poly.pdbx_strand_id
1 'polypeptide(L)'
;MRLLKDIDIYEDAVEQYNTEVRYFKSLKARRNALDSSKEAAGLSFLSYLHSYLKVRDFWLAWSVAGAKEAAARLGVPLSDIARTNNHLESFNGRIKGKFFAPHMRGGRLPRLDYWVLDSSSTSRRCFQTSSQSGQKDGL
;
A
#
# COMPACT_ATOMS: atom_id res chain seq x y z
N MET A 1 8.64 23.84 4.31
CA MET A 1 7.38 23.37 3.70
C MET A 1 6.87 22.21 4.53
N ARG A 2 5.72 22.34 5.19
CA ARG A 2 5.15 21.29 6.04
C ARG A 2 4.45 20.28 5.15
N LEU A 3 4.75 18.98 5.29
CA LEU A 3 4.12 17.95 4.47
C LEU A 3 2.73 17.62 5.01
N LEU A 4 1.78 17.35 4.11
CA LEU A 4 0.39 17.05 4.47
C LEU A 4 0.28 15.85 5.44
N LYS A 5 1.19 14.87 5.31
CA LYS A 5 1.24 13.67 6.16
C LYS A 5 1.62 13.94 7.62
N ASP A 6 2.21 15.11 7.92
CA ASP A 6 2.71 15.48 9.25
C ASP A 6 1.74 16.45 9.97
N ILE A 7 0.62 16.78 9.33
CA ILE A 7 -0.42 17.64 9.89
C ILE A 7 -1.44 16.76 10.62
N ASP A 8 -1.76 17.15 11.85
CA ASP A 8 -2.68 16.46 12.75
C ASP A 8 -3.98 17.26 13.02
N ILE A 9 -4.10 18.44 12.43
CA ILE A 9 -5.31 19.28 12.45
C ILE A 9 -5.93 19.26 11.05
N TYR A 10 -7.24 19.00 10.95
CA TYR A 10 -7.89 18.81 9.65
C TYR A 10 -7.91 20.10 8.84
N GLU A 11 -8.19 21.22 9.50
CA GLU A 11 -8.28 22.55 8.93
C GLU A 11 -6.94 22.98 8.32
N ASP A 12 -5.84 22.77 9.06
CA ASP A 12 -4.47 22.97 8.58
C ASP A 12 -4.16 22.11 7.34
N ALA A 13 -4.67 20.87 7.29
CA ALA A 13 -4.44 19.98 6.17
C ALA A 13 -5.15 20.48 4.90
N VAL A 14 -6.38 20.97 5.05
CA VAL A 14 -7.14 21.61 3.96
C VAL A 14 -6.46 22.89 3.50
N GLU A 15 -5.94 23.71 4.42
CA GLU A 15 -5.19 24.91 4.07
C GLU A 15 -3.90 24.59 3.31
N GLN A 16 -3.13 23.60 3.78
CA GLN A 16 -1.92 23.15 3.08
C GLN A 16 -2.25 22.63 1.68
N TYR A 17 -3.30 21.82 1.53
CA TYR A 17 -3.78 21.36 0.23
C TYR A 17 -4.10 22.54 -0.71
N ASN A 18 -4.83 23.54 -0.22
CA ASN A 18 -5.17 24.73 -1.01
C ASN A 18 -3.94 25.55 -1.40
N THR A 19 -2.93 25.60 -0.53
CA THR A 19 -1.64 26.23 -0.81
C THR A 19 -0.92 25.54 -1.96
N GLU A 20 -0.86 24.21 -1.96
CA GLU A 20 -0.28 23.43 -3.06
C GLU A 20 -1.05 23.64 -4.37
N VAL A 21 -2.40 23.65 -4.33
CA VAL A 21 -3.23 23.93 -5.51
C VAL A 21 -2.89 25.30 -6.10
N ARG A 22 -2.74 26.33 -5.27
CA ARG A 22 -2.35 27.67 -5.73
C ARG A 22 -0.94 27.68 -6.31
N TYR A 23 0.00 26.98 -5.67
CA TYR A 23 1.36 26.85 -6.16
C TYR A 23 1.41 26.26 -7.56
N PHE A 24 0.77 25.10 -7.79
CA PHE A 24 0.75 24.46 -9.11
C PHE A 24 0.03 25.32 -10.16
N LYS A 25 -1.08 25.98 -9.80
CA LYS A 25 -1.76 26.94 -10.70
C LYS A 25 -0.87 28.13 -11.07
N SER A 26 0.00 28.57 -10.17
CA SER A 26 0.93 29.68 -10.43
C SER A 26 2.03 29.34 -11.44
N LEU A 27 2.33 28.05 -11.65
CA LEU A 27 3.36 27.61 -12.61
C LEU A 27 2.97 27.94 -14.05
N LYS A 28 1.67 28.00 -14.36
CA LYS A 28 1.14 28.40 -15.67
C LYS A 28 1.64 29.77 -16.13
N ALA A 29 1.87 30.69 -15.18
CA ALA A 29 2.29 32.05 -15.47
C ALA A 29 3.72 32.14 -16.03
N ARG A 30 4.57 31.13 -15.80
CA ARG A 30 6.00 31.16 -16.13
C ARG A 30 6.34 30.72 -17.56
N ARG A 31 5.35 30.22 -18.32
CA ARG A 31 5.42 29.87 -19.76
C ARG A 31 6.62 28.99 -20.18
N ASN A 32 7.13 28.13 -19.28
CA ASN A 32 8.15 27.14 -19.59
C ASN A 32 7.54 25.76 -19.80
N ALA A 33 8.04 24.98 -20.77
CA ALA A 33 7.53 23.63 -21.05
C ALA A 33 7.61 22.68 -19.84
N LEU A 34 8.69 22.76 -19.06
CA LEU A 34 8.86 22.00 -17.82
C LEU A 34 7.85 22.38 -16.74
N ASP A 35 7.54 23.68 -16.61
CA ASP A 35 6.61 24.18 -15.60
C ASP A 35 5.16 23.82 -15.96
N SER A 36 4.80 23.84 -17.25
CA SER A 36 3.50 23.38 -17.74
C SER A 36 3.28 21.88 -17.48
N SER A 37 4.32 21.05 -17.68
CA SER A 37 4.25 19.62 -17.37
C SER A 37 4.06 19.36 -15.87
N LYS A 38 4.81 20.09 -15.03
CA LYS A 38 4.68 20.01 -13.56
C LYS A 38 3.31 20.47 -13.08
N GLU A 39 2.75 21.53 -13.66
CA GLU A 39 1.38 21.98 -13.37
C GLU A 39 0.38 20.85 -13.64
N ALA A 40 0.38 20.30 -14.87
CA ALA A 40 -0.59 19.29 -15.27
C ALA A 40 -0.51 18.04 -14.39
N ALA A 41 0.71 17.54 -14.15
CA ALA A 41 0.93 16.38 -13.29
C ALA A 41 0.53 16.66 -11.82
N GLY A 42 0.94 17.82 -11.27
CA GLY A 42 0.63 18.21 -9.91
C GLY A 42 -0.86 18.40 -9.66
N LEU A 43 -1.56 19.09 -10.57
CA LEU A 43 -3.01 19.28 -10.48
C LEU A 43 -3.77 17.96 -10.64
N SER A 44 -3.33 17.06 -11.52
CA SER A 44 -3.92 15.72 -11.66
C SER A 44 -3.80 14.92 -10.35
N PHE A 45 -2.61 14.91 -9.74
CA PHE A 45 -2.40 14.27 -8.45
C PHE A 45 -3.24 14.91 -7.33
N LEU A 46 -3.31 16.24 -7.26
CA LEU A 46 -4.11 16.93 -6.26
C LEU A 46 -5.61 16.72 -6.46
N SER A 47 -6.08 16.52 -7.70
CA SER A 47 -7.45 16.12 -8.00
C SER A 47 -7.76 14.72 -7.46
N TYR A 48 -6.83 13.77 -7.63
CA TYR A 48 -6.94 12.44 -7.04
C TYR A 48 -6.94 12.52 -5.50
N LEU A 49 -6.02 13.27 -4.91
CA LEU A 49 -5.91 13.42 -3.46
C LEU A 49 -7.16 14.08 -2.84
N HIS A 50 -7.84 14.96 -3.60
CA HIS A 50 -9.04 15.65 -3.12
C HIS A 50 -10.13 14.69 -2.63
N SER A 51 -10.34 13.54 -3.30
CA SER A 51 -11.38 12.58 -2.88
C SER A 51 -11.10 12.00 -1.49
N TYR A 52 -9.83 11.91 -1.09
CA TYR A 52 -9.40 11.39 0.22
C TYR A 52 -9.34 12.47 1.31
N LEU A 53 -9.35 13.75 0.94
CA LEU A 53 -9.30 14.88 1.87
C LEU A 53 -10.67 15.54 2.08
N LYS A 54 -11.59 15.41 1.11
CA LYS A 54 -12.92 16.04 1.13
C LYS A 54 -13.78 15.62 2.33
N VAL A 55 -13.61 14.40 2.81
CA VAL A 55 -14.34 13.88 3.98
C VAL A 55 -13.33 13.70 5.12
N ARG A 56 -13.62 14.31 6.28
CA ARG A 56 -12.76 14.25 7.46
C ARG A 56 -12.45 12.81 7.88
N ASP A 57 -13.44 11.92 7.83
CA ASP A 57 -13.26 10.51 8.19
C ASP A 57 -12.29 9.78 7.25
N PHE A 58 -12.30 10.11 5.95
CA PHE A 58 -11.30 9.57 5.02
C PHE A 58 -9.91 10.13 5.31
N TRP A 59 -9.79 11.40 5.66
CA TRP A 59 -8.50 11.96 6.09
C TRP A 59 -7.98 11.28 7.35
N LEU A 60 -8.82 11.05 8.36
CA LEU A 60 -8.44 10.32 9.57
C LEU A 60 -7.93 8.92 9.26
N ALA A 61 -8.49 8.22 8.28
CA ALA A 61 -8.10 6.85 7.95
C ALA A 61 -6.60 6.69 7.58
N TRP A 62 -5.96 7.74 7.05
CA TRP A 62 -4.55 7.70 6.63
C TRP A 62 -3.65 8.74 7.30
N SER A 63 -4.20 9.73 8.01
CA SER A 63 -3.41 10.81 8.63
C SER A 63 -2.76 10.41 9.96
N VAL A 64 -1.85 11.26 10.45
CA VAL A 64 -1.31 11.13 11.81
C VAL A 64 -2.40 11.34 12.86
N ALA A 65 -3.39 12.20 12.58
CA ALA A 65 -4.49 12.47 13.50
C ALA A 65 -5.30 11.21 13.80
N GLY A 66 -5.69 10.44 12.78
CA GLY A 66 -6.42 9.19 13.01
C GLY A 66 -5.56 8.11 13.66
N ALA A 67 -4.24 8.09 13.42
CA ALA A 67 -3.34 7.21 14.15
C ALA A 67 -3.26 7.56 15.65
N LYS A 68 -3.23 8.86 16.00
CA LYS A 68 -3.30 9.34 17.39
C LYS A 68 -4.64 8.97 18.03
N GLU A 69 -5.74 9.14 17.30
CA GLU A 69 -7.08 8.78 17.77
C GLU A 69 -7.21 7.27 18.01
N ALA A 70 -6.67 6.44 17.12
CA ALA A 70 -6.63 4.99 17.27
C ALA A 70 -5.77 4.56 18.48
N ALA A 71 -4.59 5.16 18.66
CA ALA A 71 -3.73 4.93 19.83
C ALA A 71 -4.47 5.22 21.14
N ALA A 72 -5.15 6.38 21.21
CA ALA A 72 -5.93 6.77 22.38
C ALA A 72 -7.08 5.80 22.69
N ARG A 73 -7.78 5.31 21.65
CA ARG A 73 -8.88 4.34 21.80
C ARG A 73 -8.42 2.95 22.23
N LEU A 74 -7.26 2.51 21.72
CA LEU A 74 -6.70 1.19 22.01
C LEU A 74 -5.86 1.16 23.29
N GLY A 75 -5.48 2.32 23.84
CA GLY A 75 -4.62 2.42 25.01
C GLY A 75 -3.18 1.94 24.75
N VAL A 76 -2.73 2.01 23.49
CA VAL A 76 -1.39 1.58 23.05
C VAL A 76 -0.57 2.79 22.60
N PRO A 77 0.77 2.76 22.67
CA PRO A 77 1.58 3.85 22.17
C PRO A 77 1.43 4.02 20.65
N LEU A 78 1.61 5.24 20.16
CA LEU A 78 1.46 5.58 18.73
C LEU A 78 2.39 4.76 17.81
N SER A 79 3.54 4.32 18.32
CA SER A 79 4.48 3.43 17.62
C SER A 79 3.85 2.10 17.20
N ASP A 80 2.85 1.65 17.96
CA ASP A 80 2.26 0.32 17.81
C ASP A 80 1.03 0.36 16.90
N ILE A 81 0.58 1.57 16.53
CA ILE A 81 -0.49 1.75 15.55
C ILE A 81 0.08 1.54 14.15
N ALA A 82 -0.36 0.45 13.51
CA ALA A 82 -0.03 0.15 12.13
C ALA A 82 -0.54 1.25 11.19
N ARG A 83 0.38 2.12 10.73
CA ARG A 83 0.10 3.12 9.70
C ARG A 83 0.09 2.41 8.35
N THR A 84 -1.09 2.14 7.84
CA THR A 84 -1.27 1.46 6.55
C THR A 84 -0.96 2.43 5.42
N ASN A 85 0.33 2.62 5.09
CA ASN A 85 0.71 3.41 3.92
C ASN A 85 0.24 2.77 2.60
N ASN A 86 -0.10 1.48 2.61
CA ASN A 86 -0.70 0.82 1.47
C ASN A 86 -1.38 -0.49 1.92
N HIS A 87 -2.70 -0.49 2.09
CA HIS A 87 -3.46 -1.71 2.38
C HIS A 87 -3.22 -2.81 1.34
N LEU A 88 -2.99 -2.45 0.07
CA LEU A 88 -2.61 -3.39 -0.99
C LEU A 88 -1.19 -3.93 -0.78
N GLU A 89 -0.21 -3.16 -0.29
CA GLU A 89 1.11 -3.72 0.02
C GLU A 89 1.10 -4.60 1.27
N SER A 90 0.33 -4.25 2.30
CA SER A 90 0.17 -5.13 3.46
C SER A 90 -0.49 -6.45 3.06
N PHE A 91 -1.56 -6.38 2.27
CA PHE A 91 -2.23 -7.56 1.71
C PHE A 91 -1.31 -8.34 0.75
N ASN A 92 -0.65 -7.68 -0.19
CA ASN A 92 0.29 -8.29 -1.14
C ASN A 92 1.48 -8.90 -0.41
N GLY A 93 2.01 -8.25 0.61
CA GLY A 93 3.09 -8.75 1.45
C GLY A 93 2.66 -9.99 2.22
N ARG A 94 1.46 -9.98 2.80
CA ARG A 94 0.90 -11.15 3.50
C ARG A 94 0.60 -12.31 2.55
N ILE A 95 0.05 -12.04 1.37
CA ILE A 95 -0.16 -13.04 0.31
C ILE A 95 1.16 -13.65 -0.14
N LYS A 96 2.11 -12.80 -0.56
CA LYS A 96 3.40 -13.26 -1.08
C LYS A 96 4.21 -13.99 -0.01
N GLY A 97 4.27 -13.45 1.20
CA GLY A 97 5.12 -13.96 2.28
C GLY A 97 4.54 -15.15 3.05
N LYS A 98 3.22 -15.23 3.23
CA LYS A 98 2.59 -16.32 4.02
C LYS A 98 2.00 -17.42 3.14
N PHE A 99 1.29 -17.04 2.08
CA PHE A 99 0.53 -17.99 1.27
C PHE A 99 1.33 -18.49 0.06
N PHE A 100 2.07 -17.60 -0.62
CA PHE A 100 2.85 -17.99 -1.79
C PHE A 100 4.25 -18.49 -1.46
N ALA A 101 4.89 -18.01 -0.40
CA ALA A 101 6.27 -18.38 -0.05
C ALA A 101 6.53 -19.90 0.03
N PRO A 102 5.65 -20.74 0.63
CA PRO A 102 5.85 -22.20 0.64
C PRO A 102 5.78 -22.85 -0.75
N HIS A 103 5.12 -22.20 -1.70
CA HIS A 103 4.89 -22.70 -3.05
C HIS A 103 5.88 -22.10 -4.07
N MET A 104 6.78 -21.20 -3.64
CA MET A 104 7.80 -20.61 -4.50
C MET A 104 8.89 -21.63 -4.82
N ARG A 105 9.22 -21.77 -6.11
CA ARG A 105 10.37 -22.57 -6.57
C ARG A 105 11.36 -21.65 -7.28
N GLY A 106 12.58 -21.56 -6.77
CA GLY A 106 13.66 -20.74 -7.36
C GLY A 106 13.37 -19.23 -7.39
N GLY A 107 12.69 -18.70 -6.36
CA GLY A 107 12.38 -17.26 -6.27
C GLY A 107 11.22 -16.78 -7.16
N ARG A 108 10.58 -17.67 -7.92
CA ARG A 108 9.41 -17.33 -8.75
C ARG A 108 8.10 -17.61 -8.01
N LEU A 109 7.14 -16.70 -8.17
CA LEU A 109 5.78 -16.89 -7.70
C LEU A 109 5.11 -18.06 -8.45
N PRO A 110 4.26 -18.86 -7.78
CA PRO A 110 3.49 -19.91 -8.45
C PRO A 110 2.59 -19.32 -9.53
N ARG A 111 2.38 -20.05 -10.63
CA ARG A 111 1.38 -19.66 -11.65
C ARG A 111 -0.01 -19.69 -11.01
N LEU A 112 -0.82 -18.65 -11.26
CA LEU A 112 -2.16 -18.48 -10.68
C LEU A 112 -3.08 -19.67 -11.01
N ASP A 113 -2.87 -20.28 -12.19
CA ASP A 113 -3.61 -21.42 -12.72
C ASP A 113 -3.60 -22.67 -11.81
N TYR A 114 -2.61 -22.79 -10.91
CA TYR A 114 -2.54 -23.89 -9.95
C TYR A 114 -3.56 -23.78 -8.79
N TRP A 115 -4.07 -22.58 -8.52
CA TRP A 115 -4.86 -22.29 -7.31
C TRP A 115 -6.38 -22.30 -7.55
N VAL A 116 -6.81 -22.30 -8.81
CA VAL A 116 -8.24 -22.31 -9.20
C VAL A 116 -8.90 -23.69 -9.03
N LEU A 117 -8.11 -24.75 -8.74
CA LEU A 117 -8.60 -26.12 -8.67
C LEU A 117 -9.03 -26.62 -7.27
N ASP A 118 -8.86 -25.83 -6.21
CA ASP A 118 -9.00 -26.33 -4.81
C ASP A 118 -10.27 -25.85 -4.07
N SER A 119 -11.14 -25.04 -4.68
CA SER A 119 -12.36 -24.56 -4.02
C SER A 119 -13.60 -25.46 -4.17
N SER A 120 -13.51 -26.56 -4.93
CA SER A 120 -14.66 -27.43 -5.23
C SER A 120 -14.54 -28.88 -4.75
N SER A 121 -13.51 -29.25 -3.99
CA SER A 121 -13.41 -30.63 -3.49
C SER A 121 -12.88 -30.70 -2.07
N THR A 122 -13.82 -30.71 -1.13
CA THR A 122 -13.66 -31.48 0.10
C THR A 122 -13.31 -32.93 -0.28
N SER A 123 -12.05 -33.35 -0.09
CA SER A 123 -11.63 -34.69 0.39
C SER A 123 -10.21 -35.08 -0.08
N ARG A 124 -9.30 -35.16 0.91
CA ARG A 124 -8.20 -36.13 1.07
C ARG A 124 -7.65 -36.83 -0.19
N ARG A 125 -6.37 -36.58 -0.50
CA ARG A 125 -5.26 -37.56 -0.31
C ARG A 125 -3.92 -37.08 -0.87
N CYS A 126 -2.88 -37.37 -0.08
CA CYS A 126 -1.53 -37.77 -0.45
C CYS A 126 -0.97 -37.34 -1.81
N PHE A 127 0.13 -36.59 -1.77
CA PHE A 127 1.31 -36.98 -2.54
C PHE A 127 2.53 -36.94 -1.62
N GLN A 128 2.89 -38.12 -1.11
CA GLN A 128 4.22 -38.39 -0.60
C GLN A 128 5.19 -38.18 -1.77
N THR A 129 6.08 -37.20 -1.66
CA THR A 129 7.28 -37.17 -2.50
C THR A 129 8.24 -38.20 -1.92
N SER A 130 8.24 -39.40 -2.48
CA SER A 130 9.28 -40.41 -2.26
C SER A 130 10.61 -39.86 -2.77
N SER A 131 11.45 -39.40 -1.84
CA SER A 131 12.88 -39.20 -2.06
C SER A 131 13.56 -40.56 -2.18
N GLN A 132 13.75 -41.06 -3.41
CA GLN A 132 14.72 -42.13 -3.65
C GLN A 132 16.12 -41.50 -3.72
N SER A 133 16.89 -41.75 -2.67
CA SER A 133 18.33 -41.58 -2.60
C SER A 133 19.01 -42.51 -3.61
N GLY A 134 19.69 -41.94 -4.60
CA GLY A 134 20.60 -42.68 -5.47
C GLY A 134 21.91 -43.00 -4.73
N GLN A 135 22.03 -44.22 -4.23
CA GLN A 135 23.27 -44.81 -3.75
C GLN A 135 24.03 -45.36 -4.96
N LYS A 136 25.19 -44.79 -5.28
CA LYS A 136 26.12 -45.31 -6.30
C LYS A 136 27.30 -45.95 -5.58
N ASP A 137 27.27 -47.27 -5.48
CA ASP A 137 28.44 -48.10 -5.20
C ASP A 137 28.70 -48.97 -6.44
N GLY A 138 29.95 -49.00 -6.92
CA GLY A 138 30.34 -49.94 -7.97
C GLY A 138 31.70 -49.66 -8.62
N LEU A 139 32.70 -50.39 -8.10
CA LEU A 139 34.00 -50.82 -8.66
C LEU A 139 35.13 -49.79 -8.77
#